data_AF-A0A8S2VDJ9-F1
#
_entry.id   AF-A0A8S2VDJ9-F1
#
_cell.length_a   1.000
_cell.length_b   1.000
_cell.length_c   1.000
_cell.angle_alpha   90.00
_cell.angle_beta   90.00
_cell.angle_gamma   90.00
#
_symmetry.space_group_name_H-M   'P 1'
#
loop_
_entity.id
_entity.type
_entity.pdbx_description
1 polymer ?
#
loop_
_entity_poly.entity_id
_entity_poly.type
_entity_poly.pdbx_seq_one_letter_code
_entity_poly.pdbx_strand_id
1 'polypeptide(L)'
;GDEKREYIKTIARAICEKFLEKSSKDSTRFLQAFEQMNALMTDPSNTSMIMEEMASAGIKSATVYNVGIDFMLLEGFEILDSPPSAMKTILQNKWFSENFREQALNKAVSYALRVRRATVKYNNGFLTTFLSLIEDMSPVFAWGILGPPSKVKPMCTFIKDSVLDFARSLYDLKRTDYSSLQTLVQSIDKQLQDLLTRLVLEMGVNQNLLIQPIQNEATNGVNFI
;
A
#
# COMPACT_ATOMS: atom_id res chain seq x y z
N GLY A 1 -9.61 -4.30 17.94
CA GLY A 1 -8.65 -4.02 19.02
C GLY A 1 -7.35 -3.47 18.47
N ASP A 2 -6.59 -2.82 19.35
CA ASP A 2 -5.29 -2.21 19.00
C ASP A 2 -4.22 -3.26 18.67
N GLU A 3 -4.32 -4.47 19.21
CA GLU A 3 -3.46 -5.61 18.86
C GLU A 3 -3.53 -5.96 17.37
N LYS A 4 -4.73 -5.97 16.79
CA LYS A 4 -4.92 -6.20 15.35
C LYS A 4 -4.29 -5.09 14.52
N ARG A 5 -4.39 -3.83 14.97
CA ARG A 5 -3.76 -2.69 14.29
C ARG A 5 -2.24 -2.84 14.31
N GLU A 6 -1.67 -3.20 15.46
CA GLU A 6 -0.23 -3.42 15.61
C GLU A 6 0.28 -4.59 14.74
N TYR A 7 -0.47 -5.70 14.73
CA TYR A 7 -0.20 -6.85 13.87
C TYR A 7 -0.14 -6.47 12.39
N ILE A 8 -1.16 -5.76 11.89
CA ILE A 8 -1.22 -5.32 10.50
C ILE A 8 -0.06 -4.37 10.18
N LYS A 9 0.24 -3.40 11.05
CA LYS A 9 1.36 -2.47 10.87
C LYS A 9 2.69 -3.22 10.76
N THR A 10 2.93 -4.17 11.68
CA THR A 10 4.17 -4.96 11.73
C THR A 10 4.38 -5.75 10.44
N ILE A 11 3.32 -6.43 9.97
CA ILE A 11 3.39 -7.21 8.73
C ILE A 11 3.54 -6.32 7.51
N ALA A 12 2.75 -5.26 7.39
CA ALA A 12 2.80 -4.35 6.24
C ALA A 12 4.20 -3.72 6.10
N ARG A 13 4.79 -3.28 7.23
CA ARG A 13 6.16 -2.79 7.28
C ARG A 13 7.16 -3.83 6.76
N ALA A 14 7.10 -5.05 7.28
CA ALA A 14 8.01 -6.13 6.88
C ALA A 14 7.87 -6.51 5.39
N ILE A 15 6.66 -6.52 4.84
CA ILE A 15 6.40 -6.74 3.41
C ILE A 15 7.04 -5.64 2.57
N CYS A 16 6.84 -4.37 2.92
CA CYS A 16 7.40 -3.24 2.19
C CYS A 16 8.94 -3.20 2.26
N GLU A 17 9.53 -3.49 3.43
CA GLU A 17 10.98 -3.62 3.57
C GLU A 17 11.54 -4.71 2.65
N LYS A 18 10.93 -5.91 2.66
CA LYS A 18 11.34 -7.01 1.79
C LYS A 18 11.13 -6.71 0.30
N PHE A 19 10.11 -5.92 -0.04
CA PHE A 19 9.88 -5.46 -1.41
C PHE A 19 11.00 -4.57 -1.93
N LEU A 20 11.46 -3.61 -1.12
CA LEU A 20 12.58 -2.76 -1.48
C LEU A 20 13.88 -3.57 -1.58
N GLU A 21 14.15 -4.45 -0.61
CA GLU A 21 15.32 -5.35 -0.62
C GLU A 21 15.38 -6.22 -1.89
N LYS A 22 14.28 -6.92 -2.22
CA LYS A 22 14.18 -7.76 -3.43
C LYS A 22 14.33 -6.95 -4.73
N SER A 23 14.06 -5.65 -4.67
CA SER A 23 14.21 -4.72 -5.79
C SER A 23 15.56 -4.02 -5.82
N SER A 24 16.51 -4.44 -4.96
CA SER A 24 17.82 -3.81 -4.79
C SER A 24 17.72 -2.30 -4.47
N LYS A 25 16.71 -1.93 -3.69
CA LYS A 25 16.51 -0.57 -3.15
C LYS A 25 16.80 -0.55 -1.65
N ASP A 26 17.32 0.57 -1.20
CA ASP A 26 17.51 0.84 0.23
C ASP A 26 16.17 1.14 0.90
N SER A 27 15.92 0.53 2.07
CA SER A 27 14.65 0.71 2.81
C SER A 27 14.70 1.82 3.87
N THR A 28 15.83 2.50 4.06
CA THR A 28 16.02 3.46 5.16
C THR A 28 15.03 4.61 5.08
N ARG A 29 14.81 5.17 3.88
CA ARG A 29 13.84 6.27 3.68
C ARG A 29 12.41 5.84 3.93
N PHE A 30 12.05 4.65 3.44
CA PHE A 30 10.75 4.06 3.71
C PHE A 30 10.53 3.88 5.22
N LEU A 31 11.51 3.31 5.93
CA LEU A 31 11.44 3.10 7.37
C LEU A 31 11.25 4.41 8.15
N GLN A 32 12.01 5.44 7.79
CA GLN A 32 11.86 6.78 8.40
C GLN A 32 10.47 7.36 8.16
N ALA A 33 9.96 7.28 6.93
CA ALA A 33 8.62 7.76 6.59
C ALA A 33 7.52 6.94 7.28
N PHE A 34 7.73 5.63 7.48
CA PHE A 34 6.80 4.75 8.17
C PHE A 34 6.69 5.09 9.66
N GLU A 35 7.82 5.28 10.34
CA GLU A 35 7.82 5.71 11.74
C GLU A 35 7.23 7.12 11.90
N GLN A 36 7.53 8.04 10.98
CA GLN A 36 6.94 9.37 10.97
C GLN A 36 5.41 9.30 10.78
N MET A 37 4.92 8.45 9.88
CA MET A 37 3.49 8.25 9.67
C MET A 37 2.85 7.70 10.94
N ASN A 38 3.45 6.71 11.58
CA ASN A 38 2.94 6.14 12.84
C ASN A 38 2.86 7.22 13.93
N ALA A 39 3.93 8.01 14.11
CA ALA A 39 3.93 9.12 15.07
C ALA A 39 2.83 10.15 14.79
N LEU A 40 2.67 10.59 13.53
CA LEU A 40 1.63 11.52 13.11
C LEU A 40 0.23 11.00 13.45
N MET A 41 -0.04 9.74 13.11
CA MET A 41 -1.36 9.12 13.29
C MET A 41 -1.70 8.85 14.76
N THR A 42 -0.70 8.73 15.63
CA THR A 42 -0.90 8.50 17.08
C THR A 42 -1.02 9.76 17.91
N ASP A 43 -0.55 10.91 17.43
CA ASP A 43 -0.60 12.17 18.16
C ASP A 43 -1.96 12.87 17.94
N PRO A 44 -2.81 13.00 18.98
CA PRO A 44 -4.14 13.60 18.86
C PRO A 44 -4.11 15.05 18.37
N SER A 45 -3.01 15.78 18.56
CA SER A 45 -2.87 17.16 18.11
C SER A 45 -2.87 17.30 16.58
N ASN A 46 -2.52 16.22 15.86
CA ASN A 46 -2.51 16.19 14.40
C ASN A 46 -3.88 15.84 13.80
N THR A 47 -4.83 15.36 14.60
CA THR A 47 -6.12 14.82 14.13
C THR A 47 -6.85 15.76 13.16
N SER A 48 -6.95 17.04 13.50
CA SER A 48 -7.65 18.03 12.66
C SER A 48 -7.00 18.20 11.28
N MET A 49 -5.67 18.29 11.24
CA MET A 49 -4.89 18.40 10.00
C MET A 49 -5.00 17.13 9.16
N ILE A 50 -4.89 15.95 9.79
CA ILE A 50 -5.04 14.66 9.11
C ILE A 50 -6.44 14.55 8.51
N MET A 51 -7.50 14.82 9.29
CA MET A 51 -8.87 14.76 8.81
C MET A 51 -9.12 15.71 7.64
N GLU A 52 -8.57 16.93 7.70
CA GLU A 52 -8.67 17.88 6.59
C GLU A 52 -7.97 17.36 5.32
N GLU A 53 -6.73 16.88 5.44
CA GLU A 53 -6.00 16.34 4.29
C GLU A 53 -6.68 15.10 3.70
N MET A 54 -7.14 14.19 4.56
CA MET A 54 -7.89 13.00 4.16
C MET A 54 -9.17 13.37 3.42
N ALA A 55 -9.94 14.32 3.93
CA ALA A 55 -11.15 14.81 3.28
C ALA A 55 -10.84 15.45 1.91
N SER A 56 -9.75 16.22 1.81
CA SER A 56 -9.31 16.82 0.54
C SER A 56 -8.91 15.79 -0.51
N ALA A 57 -8.45 14.62 -0.06
CA ALA A 57 -8.12 13.46 -0.88
C ALA A 57 -9.30 12.48 -1.10
N GLY A 58 -10.50 12.80 -0.60
CA GLY A 58 -11.68 11.93 -0.72
C GLY A 58 -11.70 10.72 0.23
N ILE A 59 -10.77 10.65 1.19
CA ILE A 59 -10.64 9.52 2.12
C ILE A 59 -11.58 9.73 3.31
N LYS A 60 -12.52 8.81 3.50
CA LYS A 60 -13.60 8.94 4.50
C LYS A 60 -13.16 8.69 5.94
N SER A 61 -12.23 7.78 6.17
CA SER A 61 -11.72 7.45 7.51
C SER A 61 -10.35 6.78 7.47
N ALA A 62 -9.59 6.94 8.55
CA ALA A 62 -8.23 6.43 8.73
C ALA A 62 -8.16 4.93 9.04
N THR A 63 -8.65 4.11 8.11
CA THR A 63 -8.58 2.65 8.20
C THR A 63 -7.54 2.08 7.24
N VAL A 64 -7.04 0.87 7.53
CA VAL A 64 -6.17 0.14 6.59
C VAL A 64 -6.83 -0.04 5.23
N TYR A 65 -8.16 -0.20 5.19
CA TYR A 65 -8.91 -0.39 3.95
C TYR A 65 -8.94 0.89 3.12
N ASN A 66 -9.32 2.02 3.73
CA ASN A 66 -9.45 3.29 2.99
C ASN A 66 -8.08 3.90 2.63
N VAL A 67 -7.10 3.80 3.53
CA VAL A 67 -5.78 4.41 3.31
C VAL A 67 -4.83 3.42 2.63
N GLY A 68 -4.63 2.24 3.22
CA GLY A 68 -3.62 1.28 2.78
C GLY A 68 -4.03 0.50 1.53
N ILE A 69 -5.29 0.07 1.42
CA ILE A 69 -5.77 -0.68 0.26
C ILE A 69 -6.27 0.26 -0.83
N ASP A 70 -7.28 1.08 -0.53
CA ASP A 70 -7.98 1.89 -1.53
C ASP A 70 -7.11 3.05 -2.04
N PHE A 71 -6.81 4.02 -1.17
CA PHE A 71 -6.05 5.20 -1.54
C PHE A 71 -4.59 4.92 -1.94
N MET A 72 -3.91 3.98 -1.28
CA MET A 72 -2.49 3.72 -1.58
C MET A 72 -2.29 2.72 -2.73
N LEU A 73 -2.93 1.54 -2.65
CA LEU A 73 -2.64 0.45 -3.59
C LEU A 73 -3.57 0.48 -4.80
N LEU A 74 -4.89 0.56 -4.61
CA LEU A 74 -5.85 0.52 -5.72
C LEU A 74 -5.73 1.77 -6.60
N GLU A 75 -5.70 2.98 -6.03
CA GLU A 75 -5.45 4.23 -6.80
C GLU A 75 -4.12 4.14 -7.57
N GLY A 76 -3.06 3.65 -6.91
CA GLY A 76 -1.74 3.47 -7.52
C GLY A 76 -1.78 2.50 -8.70
N PHE A 77 -2.46 1.36 -8.57
CA PHE A 77 -2.59 0.38 -9.65
C PHE A 77 -3.48 0.86 -10.79
N GLU A 78 -4.51 1.66 -10.50
CA GLU A 78 -5.35 2.29 -11.52
C GLU A 78 -4.52 3.28 -12.38
N ILE A 79 -3.66 4.09 -11.74
CA ILE A 79 -2.71 4.95 -12.45
C ILE A 79 -1.82 4.12 -13.39
N LEU A 80 -1.38 2.94 -12.96
CA LEU A 80 -0.56 2.06 -13.80
C LEU A 80 -1.36 1.38 -14.92
N ASP A 81 -2.64 1.07 -14.73
CA ASP A 81 -3.48 0.54 -15.81
C ASP A 81 -3.79 1.59 -16.89
N SER A 82 -3.84 2.87 -16.50
CA SER A 82 -4.01 4.00 -17.42
C SER A 82 -2.87 5.02 -17.31
N PRO A 83 -1.62 4.65 -17.67
CA PRO A 83 -0.47 5.48 -17.37
C PRO A 83 -0.47 6.79 -18.17
N PRO A 84 0.08 7.89 -17.61
CA PRO A 84 0.23 9.15 -18.32
C PRO A 84 0.95 8.99 -19.66
N SER A 85 0.61 9.86 -20.64
CA SER A 85 1.18 9.81 -21.99
C SER A 85 2.72 9.84 -21.99
N ALA A 86 3.33 10.63 -21.11
CA ALA A 86 4.79 10.68 -20.95
C ALA A 86 5.40 9.30 -20.62
N MET A 87 4.79 8.53 -19.73
CA MET A 87 5.26 7.18 -19.38
C MET A 87 5.07 6.21 -20.55
N LYS A 88 3.91 6.28 -21.23
CA LYS A 88 3.62 5.47 -22.42
C LYS A 88 4.67 5.70 -23.51
N THR A 89 5.00 6.95 -23.79
CA THR A 89 6.00 7.33 -24.81
C THR A 89 7.38 6.76 -24.49
N ILE A 90 7.82 6.84 -23.22
CA ILE A 90 9.10 6.26 -22.79
C ILE A 90 9.13 4.75 -23.03
N LEU A 91 8.07 4.04 -22.63
CA LEU A 91 7.99 2.58 -22.71
C LEU A 91 7.89 2.06 -24.15
N GLN A 92 7.16 2.78 -25.01
CA GLN A 92 6.93 2.40 -26.41
C GLN A 92 8.10 2.72 -27.34
N ASN A 93 9.05 3.57 -26.91
CA ASN A 93 10.19 3.93 -27.74
C ASN A 93 11.21 2.77 -27.81
N LYS A 94 11.17 2.04 -28.93
CA LYS A 94 12.03 0.88 -29.20
C LYS A 94 13.50 1.22 -29.46
N TRP A 95 13.83 2.50 -29.69
CA TRP A 95 15.22 2.92 -29.88
C TRP A 95 15.98 3.05 -28.58
N PHE A 96 15.29 3.10 -27.45
CA PHE A 96 15.91 3.16 -26.13
C PHE A 96 16.21 1.77 -25.58
N SER A 97 17.41 1.63 -25.01
CA SER A 97 17.76 0.44 -24.23
C SER A 97 16.81 0.28 -23.03
N GLU A 98 16.65 -0.94 -22.54
CA GLU A 98 15.80 -1.22 -21.37
C GLU A 98 16.25 -0.44 -20.15
N ASN A 99 17.56 -0.41 -19.88
CA ASN A 99 18.13 0.39 -18.79
C ASN A 99 17.83 1.89 -18.93
N PHE A 100 17.86 2.44 -20.16
CA PHE A 100 17.48 3.83 -20.37
C PHE A 100 15.99 4.05 -20.12
N ARG A 101 15.11 3.16 -20.61
CA ARG A 101 13.67 3.24 -20.37
C ARG A 101 13.33 3.16 -18.90
N GLU A 102 13.99 2.27 -18.14
CA GLU A 102 13.83 2.15 -16.70
C GLU A 102 14.21 3.45 -15.98
N GLN A 103 15.38 4.01 -16.28
CA GLN A 103 15.82 5.27 -15.67
C GLN A 103 14.92 6.45 -16.02
N ALA A 104 14.48 6.54 -17.28
CA ALA A 104 13.57 7.58 -17.73
C ALA A 104 12.20 7.45 -17.05
N LEU A 105 11.68 6.23 -16.93
CA LEU A 105 10.42 5.98 -16.22
C LEU A 105 10.54 6.33 -14.74
N ASN A 106 11.62 5.91 -14.08
CA ASN A 106 11.88 6.25 -12.67
C ASN A 106 11.90 7.76 -12.46
N LYS A 107 12.59 8.52 -13.34
CA LYS A 107 12.60 9.99 -13.29
C LYS A 107 11.21 10.59 -13.50
N ALA A 108 10.42 10.04 -14.42
CA ALA A 108 9.05 10.52 -14.66
C ALA A 108 8.14 10.29 -13.45
N VAL A 109 8.23 9.12 -12.81
CA VAL A 109 7.48 8.79 -11.59
C VAL A 109 7.91 9.69 -10.43
N SER A 110 9.21 9.80 -10.15
CA SER A 110 9.72 10.68 -9.09
C SER A 110 9.34 12.15 -9.32
N TYR A 111 9.34 12.60 -10.58
CA TYR A 111 8.88 13.95 -10.92
C TYR A 111 7.39 14.13 -10.60
N ALA A 112 6.53 13.17 -10.97
CA ALA A 112 5.10 13.22 -10.67
C ALA A 112 4.84 13.28 -9.16
N LEU A 113 5.55 12.45 -8.37
CA LEU A 113 5.46 12.49 -6.91
C LEU A 113 5.90 13.84 -6.34
N ARG A 114 6.99 14.42 -6.86
CA ARG A 114 7.46 15.75 -6.45
C ARG A 114 6.46 16.85 -6.78
N VAL A 115 5.81 16.80 -7.94
CA VAL A 115 4.76 17.75 -8.32
C VAL A 115 3.55 17.60 -7.38
N ARG A 116 3.09 16.37 -7.11
CA ARG A 116 2.00 16.12 -6.14
C ARG A 116 2.37 16.63 -4.74
N ARG A 117 3.63 16.45 -4.31
CA ARG A 117 4.14 16.99 -3.04
C ARG A 117 4.12 18.51 -3.00
N ALA A 118 4.36 19.20 -4.12
CA ALA A 118 4.31 20.66 -4.17
C ALA A 118 2.88 21.23 -4.08
N THR A 119 1.85 20.41 -4.28
CA THR A 119 0.44 20.84 -4.21
C THR A 119 -0.23 20.50 -2.88
N VAL A 120 0.44 19.76 -1.98
CA VAL A 120 -0.13 19.44 -0.66
C VAL A 120 -0.17 20.67 0.23
N LYS A 121 -1.16 20.76 1.10
CA LYS A 121 -1.35 21.90 2.00
C LYS A 121 -0.31 21.94 3.12
N TYR A 122 0.04 20.79 3.68
CA TYR A 122 0.94 20.69 4.84
C TYR A 122 2.24 19.97 4.49
N ASN A 123 3.36 20.70 4.57
CA ASN A 123 4.71 20.16 4.30
C ASN A 123 5.13 19.04 5.26
N ASN A 124 4.54 18.95 6.44
CA ASN A 124 4.79 17.89 7.43
C ASN A 124 3.49 17.14 7.79
N GLY A 125 2.53 17.15 6.88
CA GLY A 125 1.24 16.49 7.06
C GLY A 125 1.19 15.04 6.59
N PHE A 126 0.03 14.42 6.78
CA PHE A 126 -0.29 13.08 6.35
C PHE A 126 0.05 12.83 4.87
N LEU A 127 -0.39 13.72 3.96
CA LEU A 127 -0.16 13.52 2.52
C LEU A 127 1.31 13.62 2.15
N THR A 128 2.08 14.53 2.78
CA THR A 128 3.51 14.63 2.52
C THR A 128 4.25 13.38 2.99
N THR A 129 3.94 12.90 4.21
CA THR A 129 4.55 11.67 4.75
C THR A 129 4.13 10.43 3.94
N PHE A 130 2.89 10.39 3.45
CA PHE A 130 2.42 9.36 2.52
C PHE A 130 3.22 9.34 1.21
N LEU A 131 3.47 10.51 0.61
CA LEU A 131 4.28 10.59 -0.61
C LEU A 131 5.72 10.13 -0.38
N SER A 132 6.27 10.36 0.81
CA SER A 132 7.59 9.83 1.20
C SER A 132 7.59 8.31 1.40
N LEU A 133 6.49 7.73 1.91
CA LEU A 133 6.33 6.28 2.05
C LEU A 133 6.42 5.57 0.70
N ILE A 134 5.78 6.11 -0.33
CA ILE A 134 5.72 5.47 -1.65
C ILE A 134 6.87 5.86 -2.58
N GLU A 135 7.74 6.79 -2.18
CA GLU A 135 8.73 7.43 -3.06
C GLU A 135 9.66 6.45 -3.78
N ASP A 136 10.16 5.45 -3.04
CA ASP A 136 11.07 4.43 -3.58
C ASP A 136 10.31 3.23 -4.18
N MET A 137 9.07 2.98 -3.74
CA MET A 137 8.26 1.85 -4.19
C MET A 137 7.56 2.12 -5.52
N SER A 138 7.01 3.31 -5.73
CA SER A 138 6.23 3.63 -6.95
C SER A 138 7.04 3.46 -8.25
N PRO A 139 8.32 3.85 -8.35
CA PRO A 139 9.13 3.59 -9.53
C PRO A 139 9.33 2.09 -9.80
N VAL A 140 9.54 1.30 -8.74
CA VAL A 140 9.69 -0.16 -8.84
C VAL A 140 8.40 -0.77 -9.37
N PHE A 141 7.24 -0.39 -8.84
CA PHE A 141 5.95 -0.87 -9.35
C PHE A 141 5.71 -0.45 -10.80
N ALA A 142 6.02 0.81 -11.16
CA ALA A 142 5.85 1.28 -12.52
C ALA A 142 6.69 0.48 -13.52
N TRP A 143 7.97 0.22 -13.21
CA TRP A 143 8.83 -0.59 -14.06
C TRP A 143 8.43 -2.07 -14.07
N GLY A 144 8.14 -2.64 -12.91
CA GLY A 144 7.77 -4.05 -12.78
C GLY A 144 6.46 -4.37 -13.52
N ILE A 145 5.46 -3.49 -13.47
CA ILE A 145 4.16 -3.72 -14.10
C ILE A 145 4.19 -3.36 -15.60
N LEU A 146 4.70 -2.17 -15.94
CA LEU A 146 4.60 -1.62 -17.31
C LEU A 146 5.79 -1.97 -18.21
N GLY A 147 6.95 -2.26 -17.60
CA GLY A 147 8.18 -2.55 -18.31
C GLY A 147 8.15 -3.91 -19.03
N PRO A 148 9.20 -4.18 -19.84
CA PRO A 148 9.42 -5.50 -20.42
C PRO A 148 9.65 -6.58 -19.33
N PRO A 149 9.71 -7.87 -19.68
CA PRO A 149 10.08 -8.92 -18.74
C PRO A 149 11.37 -8.57 -17.96
N SER A 150 11.30 -8.59 -16.64
CA SER A 150 12.40 -8.22 -15.74
C SER A 150 12.35 -9.05 -14.46
N LYS A 151 13.40 -8.99 -13.64
CA LYS A 151 13.47 -9.74 -12.37
C LYS A 151 12.39 -9.30 -11.37
N VAL A 152 12.00 -8.02 -11.38
CA VAL A 152 11.01 -7.46 -10.43
C VAL A 152 9.57 -7.62 -10.91
N LYS A 153 9.36 -7.90 -12.20
CA LYS A 153 8.02 -8.01 -12.81
C LYS A 153 7.13 -9.08 -12.15
N PRO A 154 7.57 -10.34 -11.97
CA PRO A 154 6.74 -11.36 -11.33
C PRO A 154 6.23 -10.95 -9.94
N MET A 155 7.12 -10.38 -9.12
CA MET A 155 6.79 -9.91 -7.78
C MET A 155 5.78 -8.75 -7.81
N CYS A 156 5.99 -7.74 -8.67
CA CYS A 156 5.07 -6.60 -8.77
C CYS A 156 3.69 -7.03 -9.28
N THR A 157 3.65 -7.93 -10.28
CA THR A 157 2.40 -8.50 -10.79
C THR A 157 1.68 -9.30 -9.71
N PHE A 158 2.39 -10.15 -8.95
CA PHE A 158 1.79 -10.92 -7.86
C PHE A 158 1.15 -10.03 -6.78
N ILE A 159 1.85 -8.96 -6.36
CA ILE A 159 1.33 -8.02 -5.36
C ILE A 159 0.06 -7.36 -5.91
N LYS A 160 0.11 -6.85 -7.14
CA LYS A 160 -1.05 -6.23 -7.80
C LYS A 160 -2.24 -7.20 -7.87
N ASP A 161 -2.02 -8.41 -8.36
CA ASP A 161 -3.07 -9.40 -8.53
C ASP A 161 -3.65 -9.86 -7.20
N SER A 162 -2.83 -10.00 -6.16
CA SER A 162 -3.27 -10.37 -4.81
C SER A 162 -4.16 -9.30 -4.19
N VAL A 163 -3.79 -8.02 -4.35
CA VAL A 163 -4.58 -6.88 -3.85
C VAL A 163 -5.89 -6.74 -4.63
N LEU A 164 -5.86 -6.90 -5.96
CA LEU A 164 -7.08 -6.87 -6.78
C LEU A 164 -8.00 -8.05 -6.49
N ASP A 165 -7.46 -9.25 -6.25
CA ASP A 165 -8.24 -10.41 -5.84
C ASP A 165 -8.90 -10.19 -4.47
N PHE A 166 -8.18 -9.61 -3.50
CA PHE A 166 -8.75 -9.19 -2.23
C PHE A 166 -9.86 -8.14 -2.42
N ALA A 167 -9.63 -7.10 -3.21
CA ALA A 167 -10.65 -6.08 -3.46
C ALA A 167 -11.91 -6.68 -4.10
N ARG A 168 -11.76 -7.65 -5.01
CA ARG A 168 -12.88 -8.39 -5.61
C ARG A 168 -13.57 -9.32 -4.63
N SER A 169 -12.83 -9.94 -3.70
CA SER A 169 -13.42 -10.86 -2.72
C SER A 169 -14.37 -10.16 -1.76
N LEU A 170 -14.13 -8.87 -1.47
CA LEU A 170 -15.03 -8.01 -0.69
C LEU A 170 -16.42 -7.84 -1.30
N TYR A 171 -16.64 -8.20 -2.57
CA TYR A 171 -17.93 -8.11 -3.27
C TYR A 171 -18.45 -9.47 -3.75
N ASP A 172 -17.75 -10.56 -3.43
CA ASP A 172 -18.08 -11.90 -3.87
C ASP A 172 -18.97 -12.62 -2.84
N LEU A 173 -20.23 -12.90 -3.20
CA LEU A 173 -21.21 -13.58 -2.35
C LEU A 173 -20.78 -14.99 -1.91
N LYS A 174 -19.82 -15.62 -2.61
CA LYS A 174 -19.27 -16.93 -2.22
C LYS A 174 -18.16 -16.83 -1.18
N ARG A 175 -17.50 -15.66 -1.09
CA ARG A 175 -16.35 -15.42 -0.20
C ARG A 175 -16.68 -14.49 0.97
N THR A 176 -17.73 -13.68 0.83
CA THR A 176 -18.17 -12.69 1.82
C THR A 176 -19.61 -12.98 2.23
N ASP A 177 -19.81 -13.26 3.52
CA ASP A 177 -21.13 -13.51 4.09
C ASP A 177 -21.78 -12.22 4.60
N TYR A 178 -22.77 -11.75 3.85
CA TYR A 178 -23.55 -10.53 4.15
C TYR A 178 -24.78 -10.78 5.03
N SER A 179 -24.98 -11.98 5.55
CA SER A 179 -26.19 -12.36 6.31
C SER A 179 -26.32 -11.57 7.62
N SER A 180 -25.20 -11.11 8.20
CA SER A 180 -25.17 -10.27 9.37
C SER A 180 -23.91 -9.39 9.39
N LEU A 181 -23.91 -8.35 10.23
CA LEU A 181 -22.70 -7.53 10.43
C LEU A 181 -21.53 -8.37 10.97
N GLN A 182 -21.80 -9.31 11.87
CA GLN A 182 -20.77 -10.14 12.49
C GLN A 182 -20.08 -11.05 11.46
N THR A 183 -20.87 -11.73 10.63
CA THR A 183 -20.35 -12.63 9.57
C THR A 183 -19.63 -11.86 8.47
N LEU A 184 -20.07 -10.63 8.17
CA LEU A 184 -19.39 -9.74 7.24
C LEU A 184 -18.00 -9.37 7.74
N VAL A 185 -17.90 -8.89 8.98
CA VAL A 185 -16.61 -8.53 9.59
C VAL A 185 -15.66 -9.72 9.63
N GLN A 186 -16.15 -10.89 10.04
CA GLN A 186 -15.36 -12.13 10.05
C GLN A 186 -14.86 -12.52 8.65
N SER A 187 -15.71 -12.37 7.62
CA SER A 187 -15.33 -12.66 6.24
C SER A 187 -14.23 -11.72 5.73
N ILE A 188 -14.40 -10.42 5.96
CA ILE A 188 -13.42 -9.39 5.54
C ILE A 188 -12.09 -9.60 6.27
N ASP A 189 -12.13 -9.90 7.56
CA ASP A 189 -10.94 -10.12 8.38
C ASP A 189 -10.15 -11.34 7.92
N LYS A 190 -10.86 -12.44 7.65
CA LYS A 190 -10.25 -13.64 7.07
C LYS A 190 -9.60 -13.34 5.72
N GLN A 191 -10.28 -12.61 4.83
CA GLN A 191 -9.74 -12.26 3.52
C GLN A 191 -8.50 -11.36 3.62
N LEU A 192 -8.47 -10.44 4.59
CA LEU A 192 -7.29 -9.60 4.84
C LEU A 192 -6.13 -10.44 5.38
N GLN A 193 -6.39 -11.36 6.31
CA GLN A 193 -5.38 -12.31 6.82
C GLN A 193 -4.83 -13.19 5.69
N ASP A 194 -5.68 -13.69 4.80
CA ASP A 194 -5.28 -14.49 3.64
C ASP A 194 -4.41 -13.67 2.68
N LEU A 195 -4.76 -12.41 2.42
CA LEU A 195 -3.94 -11.48 1.63
C LEU A 195 -2.54 -11.31 2.27
N LEU A 196 -2.49 -10.94 3.55
CA LEU A 196 -1.23 -10.70 4.25
C LEU A 196 -0.37 -11.97 4.29
N THR A 197 -0.98 -13.13 4.52
CA THR A 197 -0.29 -14.43 4.50
C THR A 197 0.33 -14.72 3.14
N ARG A 198 -0.44 -14.55 2.05
CA ARG A 198 0.07 -14.74 0.68
C ARG A 198 1.26 -13.83 0.41
N LEU A 199 1.17 -12.55 0.78
CA LEU A 199 2.25 -11.59 0.60
C LEU A 199 3.48 -11.97 1.44
N VAL A 200 3.33 -12.35 2.70
CA VAL A 200 4.46 -12.78 3.55
C VAL A 200 5.20 -13.96 2.95
N LEU A 201 4.47 -14.97 2.48
CA LEU A 201 5.04 -16.18 1.89
C LEU A 201 5.78 -15.86 0.58
N GLU A 202 5.15 -15.15 -0.35
CA GLU A 202 5.77 -14.78 -1.63
C GLU A 202 7.01 -13.89 -1.42
N MET A 203 6.94 -12.97 -0.46
CA MET A 203 8.03 -12.04 -0.18
C MET A 203 9.17 -12.68 0.60
N GLY A 204 9.01 -13.91 1.12
CA GLY A 204 10.00 -14.55 1.98
C GLY A 204 10.22 -13.77 3.28
N VAL A 205 9.16 -13.10 3.77
CA VAL A 205 9.16 -12.44 5.08
C VAL A 205 9.17 -13.52 6.17
N ASN A 206 9.75 -13.21 7.34
CA ASN A 206 9.78 -14.14 8.46
C ASN A 206 8.35 -14.56 8.87
N GLN A 207 8.04 -15.85 8.70
CA GLN A 207 6.71 -16.40 8.95
C GLN A 207 6.30 -16.37 10.42
N ASN A 208 7.24 -16.20 11.36
CA ASN A 208 6.92 -16.01 12.78
C ASN A 208 6.07 -14.76 13.01
N LEU A 209 6.08 -13.79 12.09
CA LEU A 209 5.22 -12.61 12.13
C LEU A 209 3.74 -12.93 11.87
N LEU A 210 3.42 -14.10 11.30
CA LEU A 210 2.04 -14.52 11.03
C LEU A 210 1.31 -15.02 12.28
N ILE A 211 2.01 -15.24 13.39
CA ILE A 211 1.41 -15.67 14.66
C ILE A 211 0.50 -14.53 15.14
N GLN A 212 -0.82 -14.75 15.04
CA GLN A 212 -1.82 -13.81 15.52
C GLN A 212 -1.61 -13.55 17.03
N PRO A 213 -1.85 -12.33 17.53
CA PRO A 213 -2.13 -12.17 18.94
C PRO A 213 -3.33 -13.09 19.28
N ILE A 214 -3.14 -13.89 20.32
CA ILE A 214 -3.97 -15.03 20.72
C ILE A 214 -5.46 -14.64 20.73
N GLN A 215 -6.32 -15.55 20.25
CA GLN A 215 -7.79 -15.49 20.30
C GLN A 215 -8.33 -15.29 21.73
N ASN A 216 -8.24 -14.09 22.31
CA ASN A 216 -8.68 -13.78 23.67
C ASN A 216 -9.68 -12.61 23.79
N GLU A 217 -10.44 -12.31 22.74
CA GLU A 217 -11.61 -11.43 22.82
C GLU A 217 -12.91 -12.15 22.42
N ALA A 218 -13.09 -13.39 22.89
CA ALA A 218 -14.42 -13.82 23.26
C ALA A 218 -14.69 -13.16 24.62
N THR A 219 -15.67 -12.27 24.70
CA THR A 219 -16.03 -11.42 25.87
C THR A 219 -15.15 -10.18 26.07
N ASN A 220 -15.43 -9.10 25.32
CA ASN A 220 -15.99 -7.90 25.94
C ASN A 220 -16.36 -6.85 24.90
N GLY A 221 -17.42 -6.11 25.22
CA GLY A 221 -18.19 -5.25 24.32
C GLY A 221 -17.39 -4.23 23.52
N VAL A 222 -17.82 -4.09 22.26
CA VAL A 222 -18.05 -2.81 21.57
C VAL A 222 -17.09 -1.68 21.93
N ASN A 223 -16.17 -1.38 21.01
CA ASN A 223 -15.90 0.00 20.60
C ASN A 223 -15.39 0.00 19.16
N PHE A 224 -16.29 0.35 18.24
CA PHE A 224 -15.92 0.87 16.94
C PHE A 224 -15.59 2.34 17.13
N ILE A 225 -14.30 2.70 16.97
CA ILE A 225 -13.73 3.88 16.29
C ILE A 225 -12.24 3.59 16.10
#